data_AF-A0A1G2IL66-F1
#
_entry.id   AF-A0A1G2IL66-F1
#
_cell.length_a   1.000
_cell.length_b   1.000
_cell.length_c   1.000
_cell.angle_alpha   90.00
_cell.angle_beta   90.00
_cell.angle_gamma   90.00
#
_symmetry.space_group_name_H-M   'P 1'
#
loop_
_entity.id
_entity.type
_entity.pdbx_description
1 polymer ?
#
loop_
_entity_poly.entity_id
_entity_poly.type
_entity_poly.pdbx_seq_one_letter_code
_entity_poly.pdbx_strand_id
1 'polypeptide(L)'
;MPINLSYDYSYSHSLGLIRFSVSALFIVFPIFILVSWYLNKIYAREAQVRESKIRKWLIYLTLFIAALVVVGDLVAVINNLLGGETTLRFILKALSVLLVAGLVFGYYLDDVRREAPSKLGKYFVWLTGILVLLGIVSAFFVIGSPNTARLTQFDQQKIYDLQNIQSQIVNYWQRKETLPNSLYDLNDPISGFNVPIDSQTNQPYEYTVKDAANLSFELCATFNKEGVDQYGQYTEVRPMSAPAKGRGDNWQHGVGRVCFERTIDKQFYPPLNKIK
;
A
#
# COMPACT_ATOMS: atom_id res chain seq x y z
N MET A 1 -0.95 -5.02 24.88
CA MET A 1 -0.32 -5.48 23.62
C MET A 1 -0.94 -4.71 22.45
N PRO A 2 -0.23 -3.74 21.83
CA PRO A 2 -0.77 -2.94 20.72
C PRO A 2 0.13 -2.99 19.46
N ILE A 3 0.61 -4.17 19.05
CA ILE A 3 1.62 -4.28 17.97
C ILE A 3 0.98 -4.57 16.59
N ASN A 4 -0.31 -4.92 16.51
CA ASN A 4 -0.98 -5.23 15.24
C ASN A 4 -1.59 -4.01 14.54
N LEU A 5 -2.01 -2.98 15.28
CA LEU A 5 -2.58 -1.76 14.65
C LEU A 5 -1.52 -0.94 13.90
N SER A 6 -0.27 -0.94 14.34
CA SER A 6 0.79 -0.10 13.78
C SER A 6 1.30 -0.58 12.42
N TYR A 7 1.23 -1.88 12.13
CA TYR A 7 1.64 -2.44 10.83
C TYR A 7 0.63 -2.14 9.71
N ASP A 8 -0.66 -2.30 10.00
CA ASP A 8 -1.73 -2.05 9.03
C ASP A 8 -1.89 -0.55 8.70
N TYR A 9 -1.63 0.32 9.69
CA TYR A 9 -1.61 1.77 9.52
C TYR A 9 -0.42 2.27 8.68
N SER A 10 0.75 1.64 8.81
CA SER A 10 1.95 2.00 8.02
C SER A 10 1.83 1.61 6.54
N TYR A 11 1.19 0.47 6.26
CA TYR A 11 0.97 -0.03 4.90
C TYR A 11 -0.10 0.77 4.15
N SER A 12 -1.24 1.04 4.78
CA SER A 12 -2.29 1.90 4.19
C SER A 12 -1.79 3.34 3.95
N HIS A 13 -0.93 3.86 4.82
CA HIS A 13 -0.32 5.18 4.66
C HIS A 13 0.70 5.24 3.51
N SER A 14 1.56 4.23 3.37
CA SER A 14 2.55 4.18 2.28
C SER A 14 1.91 4.03 0.90
N LEU A 15 0.87 3.19 0.76
CA LEU A 15 0.08 3.11 -0.47
C LEU A 15 -0.69 4.42 -0.76
N GLY A 16 -1.18 5.10 0.27
CA GLY A 16 -1.80 6.42 0.15
C GLY A 16 -0.85 7.47 -0.44
N LEU A 17 0.40 7.49 0.04
CA LEU A 17 1.44 8.38 -0.47
C LEU A 17 1.77 8.09 -1.94
N ILE A 18 1.91 6.81 -2.32
CA ILE A 18 2.22 6.47 -3.71
C ILE A 18 1.05 6.85 -4.64
N ARG A 19 -0.20 6.59 -4.23
CA ARG A 19 -1.39 7.00 -4.98
C ARG A 19 -1.44 8.52 -5.16
N PHE A 20 -1.14 9.29 -4.12
CA PHE A 20 -1.07 10.75 -4.21
C PHE A 20 0.05 11.20 -5.15
N SER A 21 1.24 10.64 -5.04
CA SER A 21 2.38 10.97 -5.91
C SER A 21 2.09 10.67 -7.38
N VAL A 22 1.52 9.50 -7.70
CA VAL A 22 1.13 9.13 -9.07
C VAL A 22 0.05 10.07 -9.60
N SER A 23 -0.96 10.39 -8.80
CA SER A 23 -2.04 11.31 -9.17
C SER A 23 -1.52 12.72 -9.45
N ALA A 24 -0.67 13.23 -8.55
CA ALA A 24 -0.03 14.53 -8.72
C ALA A 24 0.81 14.57 -9.99
N LEU A 25 1.59 13.54 -10.26
CA LEU A 25 2.45 13.46 -11.45
C LEU A 25 1.63 13.42 -12.74
N PHE A 26 0.48 12.74 -12.75
CA PHE A 26 -0.43 12.69 -13.91
C PHE A 26 -1.01 14.06 -14.27
N ILE A 27 -1.22 14.94 -13.28
CA ILE A 27 -1.84 16.27 -13.48
C ILE A 27 -0.77 17.36 -13.63
N VAL A 28 0.21 17.39 -12.73
CA VAL A 28 1.24 18.43 -12.66
C VAL A 28 2.18 18.35 -13.86
N PHE A 29 2.52 17.15 -14.35
CA PHE A 29 3.45 17.01 -15.47
C PHE A 29 2.92 17.60 -16.79
N PRO A 30 1.68 17.30 -17.26
CA PRO A 30 1.12 17.97 -18.42
C PRO A 30 1.00 19.49 -18.27
N ILE A 31 0.56 19.96 -17.09
CA ILE A 31 0.47 21.39 -16.79
C ILE A 31 1.85 22.04 -16.90
N PHE A 32 2.88 21.42 -16.32
CA PHE A 32 4.25 21.91 -16.39
C PHE A 32 4.75 22.02 -17.84
N ILE A 33 4.47 21.03 -18.69
CA ILE A 33 4.82 21.09 -20.12
C ILE A 33 4.10 22.23 -20.82
N LEU A 34 2.78 22.38 -20.62
CA LEU A 34 1.98 23.43 -21.25
C LEU A 34 2.44 24.82 -20.85
N VAL A 35 2.66 25.05 -19.56
CA VAL A 35 3.18 26.30 -19.01
C VAL A 35 4.58 26.58 -19.54
N SER A 36 5.47 25.59 -19.55
CA SER A 36 6.83 25.73 -20.09
C SER A 36 6.84 26.05 -21.59
N TRP A 37 5.94 25.43 -22.36
CA TRP A 37 5.77 25.72 -23.79
C TRP A 37 5.27 27.15 -24.01
N TYR A 38 4.27 27.58 -23.25
CA TYR A 38 3.71 28.93 -23.31
C TYR A 38 4.74 30.00 -22.94
N LEU A 39 5.48 29.79 -21.85
CA LEU A 39 6.56 30.68 -21.41
C LEU A 39 7.68 30.78 -22.44
N ASN A 40 8.11 29.66 -23.04
CA ASN A 40 9.11 29.69 -24.12
C ASN A 40 8.64 30.48 -25.34
N LYS A 41 7.35 30.43 -25.67
CA LYS A 41 6.77 31.23 -26.75
C LYS A 41 6.81 32.73 -26.46
N ILE A 42 6.64 33.13 -25.20
CA ILE A 42 6.74 34.53 -24.75
C ILE A 42 8.20 34.97 -24.72
N TYR A 43 9.11 34.15 -24.18
CA TYR A 43 10.54 34.45 -24.12
C TYR A 43 11.19 34.62 -25.49
N ALA A 44 10.64 33.98 -26.54
CA ALA A 44 11.10 34.17 -27.90
C ALA A 44 10.72 35.55 -28.49
N ARG A 45 9.70 36.22 -27.94
CA ARG A 45 9.21 37.53 -28.42
C ARG A 45 9.75 38.69 -27.61
N GLU A 46 9.97 38.52 -26.30
CA GLU A 46 10.39 39.59 -25.40
C GLU A 46 11.62 39.18 -24.57
N ALA A 47 12.79 39.71 -24.94
CA ALA A 47 14.06 39.45 -24.23
C ALA A 47 14.05 39.93 -22.77
N GLN A 48 13.26 40.97 -22.46
CA GLN A 48 13.22 41.62 -21.15
C GLN A 48 12.56 40.74 -20.07
N VAL A 49 11.58 39.90 -20.45
CA VAL A 49 10.93 38.95 -19.53
C VAL A 49 11.83 37.75 -19.22
N ARG A 50 12.75 37.41 -20.15
CA ARG A 50 13.70 36.29 -19.99
C ARG A 50 14.77 36.57 -18.92
N GLU A 51 15.12 37.84 -18.73
CA GLU A 51 16.06 38.37 -17.74
C GLU A 51 15.41 38.63 -16.36
N SER A 52 14.13 38.30 -16.18
CA SER A 52 13.41 38.57 -14.92
C SER A 52 14.15 38.01 -13.70
N LYS A 53 14.37 38.87 -12.70
CA LYS A 53 14.98 38.52 -11.40
C LYS A 53 14.26 37.34 -10.73
N ILE A 54 12.96 37.20 -10.97
CA ILE A 54 12.13 36.13 -10.42
C ILE A 54 12.54 34.76 -10.97
N ARG A 55 12.82 34.64 -12.28
CA ARG A 55 13.29 33.39 -12.89
C ARG A 55 14.65 33.00 -12.32
N LYS A 56 15.60 33.94 -12.28
CA LYS A 56 16.94 33.68 -11.73
C LYS A 56 16.85 33.24 -10.26
N TRP A 57 16.02 33.92 -9.45
CA TRP A 57 15.79 33.52 -8.05
C TRP A 57 15.22 32.11 -7.91
N LEU A 58 14.19 31.75 -8.69
CA LEU A 58 13.62 30.40 -8.68
C LEU A 58 14.65 29.34 -9.10
N ILE A 59 15.45 29.60 -10.13
CA ILE A 59 16.50 28.65 -10.55
C ILE A 59 17.56 28.47 -9.45
N TYR A 60 18.05 29.56 -8.86
CA TYR A 60 19.00 29.48 -7.75
C TYR A 60 18.42 28.74 -6.53
N LEU A 61 17.13 28.94 -6.23
CA LEU A 61 16.44 28.19 -5.19
C LEU A 61 16.40 26.68 -5.50
N THR A 62 16.08 26.30 -6.75
CA THR A 62 16.09 24.88 -7.13
C THR A 62 17.48 24.25 -7.06
N LEU A 63 18.52 24.97 -7.47
CA LEU A 63 19.92 24.54 -7.36
C LEU A 63 20.34 24.35 -5.90
N PHE A 64 19.92 25.26 -5.02
CA PHE A 64 20.20 25.17 -3.59
C PHE A 64 19.53 23.95 -2.96
N ILE A 65 18.25 23.70 -3.26
CA ILE A 65 17.52 22.52 -2.76
C ILE A 65 18.14 21.23 -3.30
N ALA A 66 18.48 21.17 -4.59
CA ALA A 66 19.14 20.00 -5.19
C ALA A 66 20.48 19.69 -4.49
N ALA A 67 21.28 20.72 -4.17
CA ALA A 67 22.51 20.55 -3.42
C ALA A 67 22.27 19.97 -2.01
N LEU A 68 21.26 20.48 -1.28
CA LEU A 68 20.90 19.93 0.04
C LEU A 68 20.46 18.47 -0.04
N VAL A 69 19.71 18.08 -1.07
CA VAL A 69 19.29 16.68 -1.28
C VAL A 69 20.50 15.78 -1.51
N VAL A 70 21.45 16.19 -2.36
CA VAL A 70 22.69 15.43 -2.61
C VAL A 70 23.51 15.26 -1.34
N VAL A 71 23.68 16.34 -0.55
CA VAL A 71 24.40 16.29 0.73
C VAL A 71 23.71 15.35 1.71
N GLY A 72 22.39 15.45 1.86
CA GLY A 72 21.61 14.58 2.75
C GLY A 72 21.70 13.11 2.37
N ASP A 73 21.65 12.80 1.06
CA ASP A 73 21.78 11.44 0.54
C ASP A 73 23.18 10.87 0.83
N LEU A 74 24.25 11.64 0.59
CA LEU A 74 25.62 11.27 0.95
C LEU A 74 25.79 10.99 2.45
N VAL A 75 25.20 11.83 3.31
CA VAL A 75 25.22 11.63 4.76
C VAL A 75 24.51 10.33 5.14
N ALA A 76 23.34 10.06 4.57
CA ALA A 76 22.62 8.81 4.81
C ALA A 76 23.42 7.59 4.35
N VAL A 77 24.12 7.70 3.21
CA VAL A 77 24.98 6.62 2.69
C VAL A 77 26.12 6.32 3.64
N ILE A 78 26.82 7.35 4.09
CA ILE A 78 27.94 7.21 5.02
C ILE A 78 27.46 6.64 6.36
N ASN A 79 26.32 7.10 6.88
CA ASN A 79 25.77 6.63 8.15
C ASN A 79 25.43 5.12 8.10
N ASN A 80 24.78 4.66 7.03
CA ASN A 80 24.48 3.24 6.86
C ASN A 80 25.75 2.39 6.62
N LEU A 81 26.76 2.94 5.94
CA LEU A 81 28.05 2.29 5.77
C LEU A 81 28.77 2.09 7.11
N LEU A 82 28.75 3.11 7.97
CA LEU A 82 29.30 3.07 9.32
C LEU A 82 28.53 2.13 10.26
N GLY A 83 27.22 1.99 10.04
CA GLY A 83 26.34 1.07 10.79
C GLY A 83 26.49 -0.40 10.42
N GLY A 84 27.27 -0.74 9.38
CA GLY A 84 27.53 -2.13 8.97
C GLY A 84 26.40 -2.82 8.19
N GLU A 85 25.31 -2.12 7.88
CA GLU A 85 24.11 -2.67 7.24
C GLU A 85 24.01 -2.20 5.77
N THR A 86 25.03 -2.50 4.96
CA THR A 86 25.00 -2.12 3.54
C THR A 86 24.25 -3.17 2.71
N THR A 87 22.97 -2.92 2.49
CA THR A 87 22.21 -3.70 1.50
C THR A 87 22.47 -3.16 0.09
N LEU A 88 22.64 -4.06 -0.90
CA LEU A 88 22.75 -3.70 -2.32
C LEU A 88 21.62 -2.76 -2.77
N ARG A 89 20.41 -2.96 -2.22
CA ARG A 89 19.22 -2.13 -2.46
C ARG A 89 19.41 -0.69 -2.01
N PHE A 90 20.05 -0.47 -0.85
CA PHE A 90 20.33 0.86 -0.34
C PHE A 90 21.32 1.62 -1.23
N ILE A 91 22.38 0.95 -1.70
CA ILE A 91 23.34 1.53 -2.65
C ILE A 91 22.64 1.90 -3.95
N LEU A 92 21.84 1.00 -4.52
CA LEU A 92 21.08 1.27 -5.75
C LEU A 92 20.11 2.45 -5.59
N LYS A 93 19.46 2.58 -4.42
CA LYS A 93 18.59 3.71 -4.11
C LYS A 93 19.40 5.02 -4.09
N ALA A 94 20.49 5.09 -3.33
CA ALA A 94 21.32 6.29 -3.24
C ALA A 94 21.89 6.71 -4.60
N LEU A 95 22.40 5.74 -5.37
CA LEU A 95 22.92 5.99 -6.71
C LEU A 95 21.82 6.57 -7.63
N SER A 96 20.58 6.09 -7.52
CA SER A 96 19.45 6.66 -8.26
C SER A 96 19.16 8.12 -7.87
N VAL A 97 19.19 8.45 -6.59
CA VAL A 97 18.94 9.81 -6.08
C VAL A 97 20.04 10.75 -6.57
N LEU A 98 21.30 10.34 -6.42
CA LEU A 98 22.46 11.11 -6.85
C LEU A 98 22.46 11.34 -8.37
N LEU A 99 22.08 10.34 -9.16
CA LEU A 99 21.96 10.46 -10.61
C LEU A 99 20.87 11.47 -10.99
N VAL A 100 19.67 11.36 -10.43
CA VAL A 100 18.56 12.27 -10.74
C VAL A 100 18.87 13.69 -10.29
N ALA A 101 19.32 13.88 -9.05
CA ALA A 101 19.66 15.20 -8.52
C ALA A 101 20.83 15.83 -9.28
N GLY A 102 21.85 15.03 -9.65
CA GLY A 102 22.99 15.47 -10.45
C GLY A 102 22.58 15.91 -11.86
N LEU A 103 21.69 15.18 -12.52
CA LEU A 103 21.16 15.58 -13.84
C LEU A 103 20.36 16.88 -13.76
N VAL A 104 19.50 17.03 -12.77
CA VAL A 104 18.70 18.25 -12.56
C VAL A 104 19.62 19.44 -12.26
N PHE A 105 20.55 19.26 -11.32
CA PHE A 105 21.52 20.29 -10.97
C PHE A 105 22.37 20.70 -12.17
N GLY A 106 22.89 19.74 -12.92
CA GLY A 106 23.68 19.98 -14.12
C GLY A 106 22.90 20.74 -15.20
N TYR A 107 21.64 20.35 -15.44
CA TYR A 107 20.76 21.04 -16.39
C TYR A 107 20.51 22.50 -15.99
N TYR A 108 20.14 22.76 -14.74
CA TYR A 108 19.87 24.13 -14.29
C TYR A 108 21.12 25.00 -14.20
N LEU A 109 22.27 24.41 -13.84
CA LEU A 109 23.55 25.13 -13.85
C LEU A 109 23.94 25.55 -15.28
N ASP A 110 23.72 24.65 -16.24
CA ASP A 110 23.93 24.90 -17.67
C ASP A 110 22.93 25.95 -18.20
N ASP A 111 21.66 25.89 -17.80
CA ASP A 111 20.63 26.89 -18.16
C ASP A 111 20.93 28.29 -17.61
N VAL A 112 21.53 28.41 -16.42
CA VAL A 112 21.99 29.69 -15.85
C VAL A 112 23.21 30.23 -16.60
N ARG A 113 24.12 29.34 -17.04
CA ARG A 113 25.36 29.72 -17.75
C ARG A 113 25.13 30.06 -19.22
N ARG A 114 23.99 29.67 -19.82
CA ARG A 114 23.74 29.85 -21.25
C ARG A 114 22.97 31.13 -21.57
N GLU A 115 23.46 31.83 -22.58
CA GLU A 115 22.85 33.05 -23.12
C GLU A 115 21.88 32.78 -24.29
N ALA A 116 21.76 31.54 -24.80
CA ALA A 116 20.85 31.20 -25.91
C ALA A 116 20.17 29.82 -25.74
N PRO A 117 18.89 29.68 -26.15
CA PRO A 117 18.15 28.42 -26.06
C PRO A 117 18.71 27.39 -27.06
N SER A 118 19.08 26.21 -26.57
CA SER A 118 19.67 25.15 -27.40
C SER A 118 18.65 24.08 -27.82
N LYS A 119 18.99 23.30 -28.86
CA LYS A 119 18.24 22.10 -29.27
C LYS A 119 18.22 21.01 -28.18
N LEU A 120 19.14 21.05 -27.20
CA LEU A 120 19.21 20.09 -26.09
C LEU A 120 18.01 20.19 -25.14
N GLY A 121 17.37 21.37 -25.02
CA GLY A 121 16.15 21.51 -24.22
C GLY A 121 14.99 20.64 -24.74
N LYS A 122 14.89 20.44 -26.06
CA LYS A 122 13.88 19.53 -26.65
C LYS A 122 14.15 18.06 -26.31
N TYR A 123 15.41 17.64 -26.31
CA TYR A 123 15.79 16.28 -25.93
C TYR A 123 15.53 16.02 -24.44
N PHE A 124 15.77 17.01 -23.58
CA PHE A 124 15.47 16.92 -22.15
C PHE A 124 13.98 16.73 -21.87
N VAL A 125 13.09 17.41 -22.59
CA VAL A 125 11.63 17.22 -22.45
C VAL A 125 11.22 15.80 -22.83
N TRP A 126 11.80 15.24 -23.89
CA TRP A 126 11.53 13.86 -24.29
C TRP A 126 12.09 12.84 -23.29
N LEU A 127 13.32 13.06 -22.81
CA LEU A 127 13.98 12.22 -21.81
C LEU A 127 13.18 12.19 -20.50
N THR A 128 12.81 13.36 -19.95
CA THR A 128 12.02 13.44 -18.73
C THR A 128 10.63 12.85 -18.91
N GLY A 129 9.98 13.07 -20.06
CA GLY A 129 8.70 12.44 -20.40
C GLY A 129 8.76 10.91 -20.40
N ILE A 130 9.79 10.33 -21.02
CA ILE A 130 9.99 8.87 -20.99
C ILE A 130 10.22 8.38 -19.56
N LEU A 131 11.04 9.07 -18.78
CA LEU A 131 11.38 8.66 -17.42
C LEU A 131 10.15 8.70 -16.49
N VAL A 132 9.34 9.75 -16.61
CA VAL A 132 8.05 9.91 -15.90
C VAL A 132 7.08 8.80 -16.29
N LEU A 133 6.95 8.50 -17.60
CA LEU A 133 6.10 7.40 -18.07
C LEU A 133 6.58 6.03 -17.55
N LEU A 134 7.87 5.75 -17.60
CA LEU A 134 8.45 4.52 -17.04
C LEU A 134 8.18 4.41 -15.54
N GLY A 135 8.27 5.52 -14.79
CA GLY A 135 7.94 5.56 -13.36
C GLY A 135 6.47 5.28 -13.09
N ILE A 136 5.55 5.81 -13.90
CA ILE A 136 4.12 5.49 -13.79
C ILE A 136 3.87 4.01 -14.08
N VAL A 137 4.41 3.50 -15.19
CA VAL A 137 4.22 2.11 -15.61
C VAL A 137 4.78 1.14 -14.55
N SER A 138 5.98 1.40 -14.03
CA SER A 138 6.58 0.56 -13.00
C SER A 138 5.77 0.59 -11.69
N ALA A 139 5.22 1.75 -11.31
CA ALA A 139 4.34 1.86 -10.14
C ALA A 139 3.08 0.98 -10.30
N PHE A 140 2.46 0.94 -11.48
CA PHE A 140 1.31 0.06 -11.74
C PHE A 140 1.67 -1.43 -11.68
N PHE A 141 2.87 -1.82 -12.12
CA PHE A 141 3.34 -3.20 -11.98
C PHE A 141 3.55 -3.62 -10.52
N VAL A 142 4.01 -2.70 -9.66
CA VAL A 142 4.30 -3.00 -8.23
C VAL A 142 3.05 -2.93 -7.35
N ILE A 143 2.18 -1.95 -7.55
CA ILE A 143 0.98 -1.71 -6.72
C ILE A 143 -0.21 -2.55 -7.19
N GLY A 144 -0.17 -3.01 -8.44
CA GLY A 144 -1.31 -3.61 -9.12
C GLY A 144 -2.27 -2.56 -9.69
N SER A 145 -3.29 -3.05 -10.41
CA SER A 145 -4.29 -2.19 -11.04
C SER A 145 -5.41 -1.81 -10.05
N PRO A 146 -6.21 -0.77 -10.33
CA PRO A 146 -7.39 -0.45 -9.52
C PRO A 146 -8.33 -1.66 -9.33
N ASN A 147 -8.43 -2.52 -10.34
CA ASN A 147 -9.22 -3.74 -10.25
C ASN A 147 -8.64 -4.76 -9.27
N THR A 148 -7.30 -4.91 -9.19
CA THR A 148 -6.70 -5.82 -8.20
C THR A 148 -6.93 -5.29 -6.79
N ALA A 149 -6.78 -3.99 -6.56
CA ALA A 149 -7.06 -3.38 -5.26
C ALA A 149 -8.51 -3.60 -4.82
N ARG A 150 -9.48 -3.45 -5.73
CA ARG A 150 -10.89 -3.71 -5.44
C ARG A 150 -11.17 -5.17 -5.10
N LEU A 151 -10.57 -6.12 -5.83
CA LEU A 151 -10.72 -7.55 -5.55
C LEU A 151 -10.13 -7.93 -4.19
N THR A 152 -8.97 -7.39 -3.83
CA THR A 152 -8.37 -7.59 -2.51
C THR A 152 -9.23 -7.01 -1.39
N GLN A 153 -9.87 -5.85 -1.60
CA GLN A 153 -10.80 -5.30 -0.61
C GLN A 153 -12.03 -6.20 -0.40
N PHE A 154 -12.57 -6.80 -1.46
CA PHE A 154 -13.64 -7.79 -1.31
C PHE A 154 -13.17 -9.01 -0.53
N ASP A 155 -11.97 -9.53 -0.79
CA ASP A 155 -11.41 -10.65 -0.03
C ASP A 155 -11.21 -10.30 1.45
N GLN A 156 -10.72 -9.10 1.76
CA GLN A 156 -10.59 -8.60 3.15
C GLN A 156 -11.94 -8.48 3.85
N GLN A 157 -12.96 -7.97 3.17
CA GLN A 157 -14.31 -7.91 3.71
C GLN A 157 -14.85 -9.31 4.02
N LYS A 158 -14.61 -10.29 3.14
CA LYS A 158 -15.00 -11.69 3.38
C LYS A 158 -14.32 -12.25 4.62
N ILE A 159 -13.03 -12.00 4.81
CA ILE A 159 -12.33 -12.43 6.04
C ILE A 159 -12.97 -11.79 7.28
N TYR A 160 -13.23 -10.49 7.24
CA TYR A 160 -13.87 -9.77 8.35
C TYR A 160 -15.26 -10.35 8.68
N ASP A 161 -16.07 -10.61 7.66
CA ASP A 161 -17.39 -11.22 7.80
C ASP A 161 -17.31 -12.62 8.41
N LEU A 162 -16.39 -13.48 7.92
CA LEU A 162 -16.18 -14.82 8.44
C LEU A 162 -15.68 -14.81 9.89
N GLN A 163 -14.81 -13.86 10.27
CA GLN A 163 -14.36 -13.67 11.65
C GLN A 163 -15.51 -13.25 12.57
N ASN A 164 -16.37 -12.34 12.11
CA ASN A 164 -17.57 -11.94 12.85
C ASN A 164 -18.54 -13.11 13.02
N ILE A 165 -18.81 -13.86 11.95
CA ILE A 165 -19.66 -15.06 11.99
C ILE A 165 -19.08 -16.08 12.97
N GLN A 166 -17.77 -16.35 12.90
CA GLN A 166 -17.09 -17.26 13.84
C GLN A 166 -17.30 -16.81 15.30
N SER A 167 -17.13 -15.51 15.59
CA SER A 167 -17.35 -14.97 16.93
C SER A 167 -18.79 -15.19 17.40
N GLN A 168 -19.79 -15.01 16.52
CA GLN A 168 -21.19 -15.26 16.86
C GLN A 168 -21.51 -16.75 17.05
N ILE A 169 -20.90 -17.64 16.28
CA ILE A 169 -21.03 -19.09 16.49
C ILE A 169 -20.51 -19.47 17.89
N VAL A 170 -19.33 -18.96 18.27
CA VAL A 170 -18.77 -19.19 19.61
C VAL A 170 -19.70 -18.65 20.69
N ASN A 171 -20.18 -17.42 20.56
CA ASN A 171 -21.14 -16.83 21.51
C ASN A 171 -22.46 -17.63 21.61
N TYR A 172 -22.98 -18.10 20.48
CA TYR A 172 -24.19 -18.92 20.41
C TYR A 172 -23.97 -20.21 21.20
N TRP A 173 -22.87 -20.91 20.94
CA TRP A 173 -22.52 -22.14 21.65
C TRP A 173 -22.29 -21.89 23.15
N GLN A 174 -21.60 -20.82 23.54
CA GLN A 174 -21.36 -20.51 24.95
C GLN A 174 -22.67 -20.25 25.73
N ARG A 175 -23.75 -19.82 25.05
CA ARG A 175 -25.05 -19.52 25.67
C ARG A 175 -26.05 -20.67 25.60
N LYS A 176 -26.06 -21.42 24.50
CA LYS A 176 -27.05 -22.47 24.21
C LYS A 176 -26.47 -23.88 24.26
N GLU A 177 -25.16 -24.01 24.46
CA GLU A 177 -24.39 -25.25 24.55
C GLU A 177 -24.58 -26.19 23.34
N THR A 178 -25.01 -25.62 22.22
CA THR A 178 -25.28 -26.31 20.94
C THR A 178 -24.74 -25.45 19.81
N LEU A 179 -24.24 -26.08 18.74
CA LEU A 179 -23.89 -25.35 17.52
C LEU A 179 -25.18 -24.94 16.78
N PRO A 180 -25.18 -23.78 16.10
CA PRO A 180 -26.33 -23.37 15.29
C PRO A 180 -26.57 -24.37 14.15
N ASN A 181 -27.83 -24.61 13.79
CA ASN A 181 -28.16 -25.50 12.66
C ASN A 181 -27.93 -24.79 11.32
N SER A 182 -28.10 -23.46 11.32
CA SER A 182 -27.82 -22.60 10.18
C SER A 182 -27.26 -21.26 10.64
N LEU A 183 -26.57 -20.54 9.75
CA LEU A 183 -26.12 -19.18 10.07
C LEU A 183 -27.29 -18.26 10.45
N TYR A 184 -28.49 -18.49 9.90
CA TYR A 184 -29.67 -17.68 10.21
C TYR A 184 -30.05 -17.72 11.71
N ASP A 185 -29.70 -18.79 12.42
CA ASP A 185 -29.92 -18.90 13.88
C ASP A 185 -29.10 -17.89 14.68
N LEU A 186 -28.07 -17.30 14.07
CA LEU A 186 -27.22 -16.27 14.65
C LEU A 186 -27.86 -14.87 14.60
N ASN A 187 -28.91 -14.68 13.79
CA ASN A 187 -29.59 -13.38 13.69
C ASN A 187 -30.23 -13.02 15.03
N ASP A 188 -29.89 -11.85 15.54
CA ASP A 188 -30.38 -11.36 16.82
C ASP A 188 -30.78 -9.87 16.69
N PRO A 189 -32.08 -9.58 16.58
CA PRO A 189 -32.59 -8.21 16.53
C PRO A 189 -32.27 -7.38 17.78
N ILE A 190 -31.99 -8.02 18.93
CA ILE A 190 -31.72 -7.32 20.19
C ILE A 190 -30.28 -6.79 20.21
N SER A 191 -29.31 -7.62 19.82
CA SER A 191 -27.91 -7.15 19.65
C SER A 191 -27.69 -6.39 18.34
N GLY A 192 -28.65 -6.43 17.41
CA GLY A 192 -28.55 -5.82 16.09
C GLY A 192 -27.68 -6.61 15.11
N PHE A 193 -27.28 -7.83 15.47
CA PHE A 193 -26.48 -8.68 14.59
C PHE A 193 -27.35 -9.37 13.56
N ASN A 194 -27.00 -9.17 12.29
CA ASN A 194 -27.50 -9.94 11.17
C ASN A 194 -26.31 -10.57 10.45
N VAL A 195 -26.46 -11.81 10.00
CA VAL A 195 -25.42 -12.51 9.26
C VAL A 195 -25.08 -11.71 8.00
N PRO A 196 -23.80 -11.31 7.82
CA PRO A 196 -23.38 -10.62 6.62
C PRO A 196 -23.47 -11.54 5.40
N ILE A 197 -23.72 -10.94 4.23
CA ILE A 197 -23.66 -11.62 2.93
C ILE A 197 -22.44 -11.13 2.16
N ASP A 198 -21.92 -11.95 1.25
CA ASP A 198 -20.79 -11.55 0.42
C ASP A 198 -21.19 -10.36 -0.47
N SER A 199 -20.67 -9.17 -0.15
CA SER A 199 -20.96 -7.92 -0.88
C SER A 199 -20.59 -7.93 -2.37
N GLN A 200 -19.74 -8.87 -2.80
CA GLN A 200 -19.36 -9.04 -4.20
C GLN A 200 -20.39 -9.87 -4.98
N THR A 201 -20.89 -10.95 -4.39
CA THR A 201 -21.76 -11.94 -5.06
C THR A 201 -23.23 -11.85 -4.64
N ASN A 202 -23.50 -11.12 -3.55
CA ASN A 202 -24.77 -11.07 -2.82
C ASN A 202 -25.30 -12.44 -2.40
N GLN A 203 -24.40 -13.40 -2.19
CA GLN A 203 -24.72 -14.75 -1.70
C GLN A 203 -24.38 -14.87 -0.21
N PRO A 204 -25.13 -15.68 0.56
CA PRO A 204 -24.77 -15.99 1.94
C PRO A 204 -23.48 -16.81 2.00
N TYR A 205 -22.73 -16.65 3.09
CA TYR A 205 -21.57 -17.51 3.37
C TYR A 205 -22.00 -18.95 3.64
N GLU A 206 -21.13 -19.90 3.31
CA GLU A 206 -21.41 -21.32 3.51
C GLU A 206 -20.95 -21.75 4.91
N TYR A 207 -21.80 -22.52 5.59
CA TYR A 207 -21.55 -23.07 6.91
C TYR A 207 -21.94 -24.54 6.94
N THR A 208 -21.09 -25.38 7.52
CA THR A 208 -21.40 -26.81 7.70
C THR A 208 -20.81 -27.31 9.01
N VAL A 209 -21.63 -28.00 9.80
CA VAL A 209 -21.15 -28.70 11.00
C VAL A 209 -20.49 -30.01 10.55
N LYS A 210 -19.20 -30.19 10.89
CA LYS A 210 -18.45 -31.42 10.57
C LYS A 210 -18.60 -32.46 11.66
N ASP A 211 -18.47 -32.02 12.92
CA ASP A 211 -18.57 -32.88 14.08
C ASP A 211 -19.18 -32.12 15.26
N ALA A 212 -20.46 -32.38 15.54
CA ALA A 212 -21.16 -31.74 16.65
C ALA A 212 -20.64 -32.18 18.03
N ALA A 213 -20.08 -33.39 18.16
CA ALA A 213 -19.57 -33.90 19.44
C ALA A 213 -18.24 -33.22 19.81
N ASN A 214 -17.38 -33.00 18.82
CA ASN A 214 -16.11 -32.31 18.97
C ASN A 214 -16.18 -30.79 18.75
N LEU A 215 -17.37 -30.23 18.50
CA LEU A 215 -17.59 -28.80 18.21
C LEU A 215 -16.79 -28.30 16.99
N SER A 216 -16.65 -29.14 15.96
CA SER A 216 -16.01 -28.78 14.69
C SER A 216 -17.03 -28.33 13.65
N PHE A 217 -16.74 -27.20 13.02
CA PHE A 217 -17.52 -26.63 11.93
C PHE A 217 -16.62 -26.03 10.86
N GLU A 218 -17.18 -25.83 9.68
CA GLU A 218 -16.49 -25.28 8.53
C GLU A 218 -17.21 -24.02 8.03
N LEU A 219 -16.43 -22.98 7.71
CA LEU A 219 -16.88 -21.74 7.08
C LEU A 219 -16.20 -21.58 5.74
N CYS A 220 -16.96 -21.39 4.66
CA CYS A 220 -16.40 -21.24 3.32
C CYS A 220 -16.78 -19.91 2.67
N ALA A 221 -15.83 -19.39 1.88
CA ALA A 221 -16.05 -18.25 1.00
C ALA A 221 -15.25 -18.45 -0.30
N THR A 222 -15.61 -17.68 -1.33
CA THR A 222 -14.87 -17.66 -2.60
C THR A 222 -14.00 -16.42 -2.68
N PHE A 223 -12.68 -16.59 -2.78
CA PHE A 223 -11.70 -15.52 -2.81
C PHE A 223 -11.19 -15.24 -4.22
N ASN A 224 -10.88 -13.99 -4.50
CA ASN A 224 -10.44 -13.52 -5.82
C ASN A 224 -8.93 -13.63 -6.00
N LYS A 225 -8.17 -13.40 -4.93
CA LYS A 225 -6.71 -13.38 -4.90
C LYS A 225 -6.18 -14.31 -3.83
N GLU A 226 -4.91 -14.67 -3.98
CA GLU A 226 -4.20 -15.40 -2.95
C GLU A 226 -4.02 -14.48 -1.74
N GLY A 227 -4.50 -14.96 -0.59
CA GLY A 227 -4.31 -14.34 0.70
C GLY A 227 -2.86 -14.49 1.09
N VAL A 228 -2.07 -13.48 0.77
CA VAL A 228 -0.68 -13.41 1.22
C VAL A 228 -0.71 -13.15 2.71
N ASP A 229 0.02 -13.96 3.50
CA ASP A 229 0.31 -13.60 4.88
C ASP A 229 0.81 -12.15 4.87
N GLN A 230 0.16 -11.28 5.63
CA GLN A 230 0.52 -9.86 5.69
C GLN A 230 1.97 -9.65 6.22
N TYR A 231 2.68 -10.73 6.55
CA TYR A 231 4.09 -10.84 6.90
C TYR A 231 5.04 -11.21 5.74
N GLY A 232 4.54 -11.69 4.59
CA GLY A 232 5.35 -12.40 3.60
C GLY A 232 5.77 -11.62 2.34
N GLN A 233 5.10 -10.53 1.97
CA GLN A 233 5.34 -9.91 0.65
C GLN A 233 6.24 -8.69 0.60
N TYR A 234 6.67 -8.13 1.72
CA TYR A 234 7.72 -7.12 1.72
C TYR A 234 8.74 -7.44 2.80
N THR A 235 9.87 -8.01 2.37
CA THR A 235 11.12 -8.06 3.14
C THR A 235 11.59 -6.62 3.42
N GLU A 236 10.93 -5.90 4.32
CA GLU A 236 11.62 -4.90 5.13
C GLU A 236 12.33 -5.67 6.23
N VAL A 237 13.64 -5.84 6.05
CA VAL A 237 14.55 -6.28 7.10
C VAL A 237 14.48 -5.23 8.20
N ARG A 238 13.69 -5.52 9.23
CA ARG A 238 13.92 -5.02 10.58
C ARG A 238 14.30 -6.23 11.43
N PRO A 239 15.23 -6.09 12.39
CA PRO A 239 15.50 -7.15 13.35
C PRO A 239 14.32 -7.25 14.32
N MET A 240 13.22 -7.83 13.87
CA MET A 240 12.13 -8.27 14.72
C MET A 240 12.19 -9.79 14.76
N SER A 241 12.17 -10.34 15.96
CA SER A 241 11.96 -11.77 16.19
C SER A 241 10.77 -12.24 15.37
N ALA A 242 11.01 -13.17 14.45
CA ALA A 242 9.96 -13.85 13.71
C ALA A 242 8.90 -14.31 14.73
N PRO A 243 7.61 -13.98 14.55
CA PRO A 243 6.59 -14.51 15.43
C PRO A 243 6.72 -16.03 15.41
N ALA A 244 6.84 -16.62 16.59
CA ALA A 244 6.96 -18.06 16.75
C ALA A 244 5.88 -18.73 15.89
N LYS A 245 6.30 -19.62 14.97
CA LYS A 245 5.41 -20.50 14.22
C LYS A 245 4.39 -21.10 15.20
N GLY A 246 3.12 -20.70 15.09
CA GLY A 246 2.05 -21.19 15.96
C GLY A 246 1.06 -20.14 16.49
N ARG A 247 1.19 -18.84 16.14
CA ARG A 247 0.23 -17.82 16.57
C ARG A 247 -0.04 -16.78 15.46
N GLY A 248 -0.64 -17.24 14.37
CA GLY A 248 -1.19 -16.39 13.31
C GLY A 248 -2.66 -16.73 13.12
N ASP A 249 -3.51 -15.73 12.97
CA ASP A 249 -4.92 -15.92 12.60
C ASP A 249 -4.96 -16.67 11.25
N ASN A 250 -5.36 -17.95 11.27
CA ASN A 250 -5.33 -18.88 10.12
C ASN A 250 -6.42 -18.58 9.07
N TRP A 251 -6.47 -17.35 8.57
CA TRP A 251 -7.33 -16.92 7.45
C TRP A 251 -6.58 -16.86 6.13
N GLN A 252 -5.42 -17.51 6.05
CA GLN A 252 -4.69 -17.67 4.80
C GLN A 252 -5.52 -18.47 3.80
N HIS A 253 -5.66 -17.96 2.58
CA HIS A 253 -6.51 -18.55 1.55
C HIS A 253 -5.84 -18.53 0.18
N GLY A 254 -6.13 -19.55 -0.63
CA GLY A 254 -5.84 -19.52 -2.06
C GLY A 254 -6.90 -18.72 -2.84
N VAL A 255 -6.75 -18.73 -4.17
CA VAL A 255 -7.79 -18.25 -5.09
C VAL A 255 -8.91 -19.30 -5.19
N GLY A 256 -10.16 -18.84 -5.25
CA GLY A 256 -11.34 -19.70 -5.41
C GLY A 256 -12.04 -20.03 -4.09
N ARG A 257 -12.85 -21.08 -4.10
CA ARG A 257 -13.60 -21.51 -2.92
C ARG A 257 -12.64 -22.12 -1.90
N VAL A 258 -12.53 -21.50 -0.73
CA VAL A 258 -11.70 -21.96 0.40
C VAL A 258 -12.58 -22.11 1.62
N CYS A 259 -12.37 -23.20 2.34
CA CYS A 259 -13.09 -23.53 3.55
C CYS A 259 -12.14 -23.57 4.74
N PHE A 260 -12.59 -23.00 5.85
CA PHE A 260 -11.87 -22.92 7.09
C PHE A 260 -12.54 -23.79 8.13
N GLU A 261 -11.88 -24.89 8.47
CA GLU A 261 -12.31 -25.72 9.60
C GLU A 261 -11.91 -25.05 10.92
N ARG A 262 -12.83 -25.08 11.88
CA ARG A 262 -12.71 -24.49 13.20
C ARG A 262 -13.30 -25.42 14.25
N THR A 263 -12.58 -25.56 15.35
CA THR A 263 -13.01 -26.36 16.49
C THR A 263 -13.05 -25.48 17.72
N ILE A 264 -14.17 -25.49 18.44
CA ILE A 264 -14.31 -24.72 19.68
C ILE A 264 -13.64 -25.50 20.82
N ASP A 265 -12.53 -24.97 21.32
CA ASP A 265 -11.90 -25.50 22.54
C ASP A 265 -12.66 -25.03 23.78
N LYS A 266 -13.28 -25.98 24.49
CA LYS A 266 -14.08 -25.75 25.69
C LYS A 266 -13.27 -25.15 26.86
N GLN A 267 -11.96 -25.37 26.89
CA GLN A 267 -11.09 -24.82 27.96
C GLN A 267 -10.85 -23.33 27.75
N PHE A 268 -10.65 -22.91 26.50
CA PHE A 268 -10.48 -21.50 26.15
C PHE A 268 -11.80 -20.74 26.09
N TYR A 269 -12.86 -21.41 25.66
CA TYR A 269 -14.21 -20.87 25.57
C TYR A 269 -15.14 -21.75 26.41
N PRO A 270 -15.32 -21.49 27.72
CA PRO A 270 -16.28 -22.21 28.53
C PRO A 270 -17.71 -21.68 28.31
N PRO A 271 -18.76 -22.48 28.57
CA PRO A 271 -20.14 -21.98 28.60
C PRO A 271 -20.28 -20.82 29.58
N LEU A 272 -21.04 -19.80 29.18
CA LEU A 272 -21.40 -18.70 30.06
C LEU A 272 -22.48 -19.23 31.00
N ASN A 273 -22.06 -19.70 32.18
CA ASN A 273 -22.91 -20.28 33.22
C ASN A 273 -24.29 -19.63 33.26
N LYS A 274 -25.35 -20.45 33.26
CA LYS A 274 -26.70 -19.99 33.61
C LYS A 274 -26.57 -19.36 34.99
N ILE A 275 -26.62 -18.03 35.06
CA ILE A 275 -26.65 -17.32 36.33
C ILE A 275 -27.84 -17.92 37.09
N LYS A 276 -27.51 -18.64 38.15
CA LYS A 276 -28.48 -19.27 39.03
C LYS A 276 -28.96 -18.26 40.04
#